data_AF-B0X595-F1
#
_entry.id   AF-B0X595-F1
#
_cell.length_a   1.000
_cell.length_b   1.000
_cell.length_c   1.000
_cell.angle_alpha   90.00
_cell.angle_beta   90.00
_cell.angle_gamma   90.00
#
_symmetry.space_group_name_H-M   'P 1'
#
loop_
_entity.id
_entity.type
_entity.pdbx_description
1 polymer ?
#
loop_
_entity_poly.entity_id
_entity_poly.type
_entity_poly.pdbx_seq_one_letter_code
_entity_poly.pdbx_strand_id
1 'polypeptide(L)'
;MDEIKKVLEEVRDLKRSHTNMDTKMDTILTEVQTIKGEHKRLKEDVEVLQLQHCAMDETVSNLEVQVDRVNRAALSKHAGILGVPMLPNEDAKELVHSIASAVQSDLPLGAVVEARRLLPKEPGRDGVILAKATNDAKVTTIRSTQDVLKLQRSHPKRPMDSSILNSTIEEPDPKRHQQ
;
A
#
# COMPACT_ATOMS: atom_id res chain seq x y z
N MET A 1 72.36 22.19 50.67
CA MET A 1 71.31 23.22 50.94
C MET A 1 70.58 23.59 49.65
N ASP A 2 71.27 23.70 48.51
CA ASP A 2 70.64 24.06 47.24
C ASP A 2 69.81 22.93 46.59
N GLU A 3 70.20 21.65 46.70
CA GLU A 3 69.32 20.56 46.22
C GLU A 3 68.00 20.51 46.97
N ILE A 4 68.01 20.77 48.29
CA ILE A 4 66.80 20.79 49.12
C ILE A 4 65.84 21.90 48.65
N LYS A 5 66.36 23.08 48.27
CA LYS A 5 65.55 24.17 47.71
C LYS A 5 64.96 23.81 46.35
N LYS A 6 65.74 23.15 45.49
CA LYS A 6 65.28 22.70 44.17
C LYS A 6 64.14 21.67 44.27
N VAL A 7 64.31 20.67 45.14
CA VAL A 7 63.27 19.66 45.42
C VAL A 7 62.00 20.33 45.98
N LEU A 8 62.14 21.33 46.85
CA LEU A 8 60.98 22.05 47.40
C LEU A 8 60.18 22.80 46.33
N GLU A 9 60.85 23.37 45.32
CA GLU A 9 60.19 24.04 44.20
C GLU A 9 59.48 23.04 43.29
N GLU A 10 60.12 21.91 42.97
CA GLU A 10 59.50 20.82 42.19
C GLU A 10 58.26 20.26 42.88
N VAL A 11 58.31 20.07 44.21
CA VAL A 11 57.14 19.64 45.00
C VAL A 11 56.03 20.70 44.98
N ARG A 12 56.37 21.98 44.97
CA ARG A 12 55.39 23.08 44.89
C ARG A 12 54.72 23.12 43.51
N ASP A 13 55.49 22.95 42.45
CA ASP A 13 54.99 22.86 41.08
C ASP A 13 54.10 21.63 40.90
N LEU A 14 54.51 20.50 41.47
CA LEU A 14 53.72 19.27 41.46
C LEU A 14 52.39 19.47 42.21
N LYS A 15 52.39 20.16 43.35
CA LYS A 15 51.16 20.48 44.10
C LYS A 15 50.22 21.40 43.31
N ARG A 16 50.76 22.39 42.59
CA ARG A 16 49.98 23.23 41.66
C ARG A 16 49.41 22.43 40.49
N SER A 17 50.19 21.51 39.94
CA SER A 17 49.73 20.61 38.88
C SER A 17 48.59 19.70 39.36
N HIS A 18 48.74 19.10 40.55
CA HIS A 18 47.72 18.23 41.14
C HIS A 18 46.40 18.97 41.37
N THR A 19 46.45 20.15 41.98
CA THR A 19 45.25 20.97 42.20
C THR A 19 44.56 21.39 40.89
N ASN A 20 45.31 21.69 39.83
CA ASN A 20 44.75 21.95 38.51
C ASN A 20 44.17 20.68 37.84
N MET A 21 44.74 19.51 38.14
CA MET A 21 44.22 18.24 37.65
C MET A 21 42.90 17.89 38.35
N ASP A 22 42.81 18.09 39.66
CA ASP A 22 41.59 17.86 40.44
C ASP A 22 40.42 18.71 39.91
N THR A 23 40.65 20.00 39.63
CA THR A 23 39.60 20.88 39.08
C THR A 23 39.14 20.48 37.69
N LYS A 24 40.07 20.05 36.82
CA LYS A 24 39.72 19.49 35.50
C LYS A 24 38.94 18.19 35.63
N MET A 25 39.30 17.34 36.59
CA MET A 25 38.61 16.08 36.83
C MET A 25 37.18 16.32 37.30
N ASP A 26 36.97 17.28 38.20
CA ASP A 26 35.62 17.71 38.62
C ASP A 26 34.82 18.27 37.45
N THR A 27 35.46 19.07 36.58
CA THR A 27 34.81 19.62 35.38
C THR A 27 34.35 18.49 34.46
N ILE A 28 35.22 17.52 34.16
CA ILE A 28 34.87 16.34 33.34
C ILE A 28 33.71 15.56 33.98
N LEU A 29 33.72 15.41 35.31
CA LEU A 29 32.68 14.67 36.02
C LEU A 29 31.31 15.34 35.86
N THR A 30 31.26 16.67 35.93
CA THR A 30 30.03 17.45 35.71
C THR A 30 29.55 17.41 34.25
N GLU A 31 30.45 17.50 33.27
CA GLU A 31 30.11 17.36 31.85
C GLU A 31 29.56 15.96 31.54
N VAL A 32 30.19 14.91 32.07
CA VAL A 32 29.72 13.51 31.89
C VAL A 32 28.32 13.31 32.48
N GLN A 33 28.02 13.90 33.63
CA GLN A 33 26.68 13.85 34.21
C GLN A 33 25.66 14.59 33.33
N THR A 34 26.03 15.72 32.75
CA THR A 34 25.17 16.50 31.85
C THR A 34 24.88 15.73 30.58
N ILE A 35 25.91 15.19 29.92
CA ILE A 35 25.79 14.36 28.72
C ILE A 35 24.92 13.14 28.99
N LYS A 36 25.06 12.50 30.15
CA LYS A 36 24.22 11.36 30.55
C LYS A 36 22.74 11.75 30.61
N GLY A 37 22.43 12.93 31.15
CA GLY A 37 21.06 13.45 31.20
C GLY A 37 20.49 13.75 29.82
N GLU A 38 21.28 14.37 28.95
CA GLU A 38 20.90 14.65 27.55
C GLU A 38 20.70 13.37 26.75
N HIS A 39 21.58 12.38 26.90
CA HIS A 39 21.45 11.08 26.22
C HIS A 39 20.17 10.35 26.64
N LYS A 40 19.77 10.46 27.91
CA LYS A 40 18.50 9.90 28.40
C LYS A 40 17.30 10.58 27.74
N ARG A 41 17.28 11.92 27.70
CA ARG A 41 16.21 12.68 27.04
C ARG A 41 16.12 12.37 25.55
N LEU A 42 17.26 12.35 24.87
CA LEU A 42 17.30 12.01 23.44
C LEU A 42 16.76 10.61 23.17
N LYS A 43 17.06 9.64 24.05
CA LYS A 43 16.52 8.29 23.93
C LYS A 43 15.00 8.29 24.05
N GLU A 44 14.44 9.02 25.01
CA GLU A 44 12.99 9.16 25.19
C GLU A 44 12.33 9.82 23.96
N ASP A 45 12.94 10.88 23.41
CA ASP A 45 12.42 11.55 22.20
C ASP A 45 12.44 10.63 20.97
N VAL A 46 13.51 9.84 20.81
CA VAL A 46 13.62 8.86 19.72
C VAL A 46 12.54 7.77 19.85
N GLU A 47 12.26 7.29 21.06
CA GLU A 47 11.19 6.31 21.30
C GLU A 47 9.82 6.89 20.94
N VAL A 48 9.53 8.14 21.32
CA VAL A 48 8.27 8.82 20.95
C VAL A 48 8.15 8.99 19.43
N LEU A 49 9.22 9.43 18.76
CA LEU A 49 9.22 9.59 17.31
C LEU A 49 9.01 8.27 16.57
N GLN A 50 9.59 7.16 17.06
CA GLN A 50 9.37 5.83 16.49
C GLN A 50 7.91 5.41 16.60
N LEU A 51 7.28 5.62 17.77
CA LEU A 51 5.86 5.33 17.96
C LEU A 51 4.97 6.15 17.02
N GLN A 52 5.28 7.45 16.87
CA GLN A 52 4.56 8.33 15.95
C GLN A 52 4.74 7.89 14.49
N HIS A 53 5.94 7.46 14.08
CA HIS A 53 6.19 6.95 12.75
C HIS A 53 5.37 5.70 12.46
N CYS A 54 5.34 4.73 13.39
CA CYS A 54 4.52 3.53 13.23
C CYS A 54 3.02 3.86 13.10
N ALA A 55 2.51 4.77 13.93
CA ALA A 55 1.11 5.21 13.83
C ALA A 55 0.83 5.91 12.49
N MET A 56 1.77 6.74 12.02
CA MET A 56 1.64 7.43 10.74
C MET A 56 1.63 6.44 9.57
N ASP A 57 2.53 5.46 9.55
CA ASP A 57 2.59 4.43 8.49
C ASP A 57 1.27 3.65 8.38
N GLU A 58 0.64 3.33 9.51
CA GLU A 58 -0.67 2.68 9.53
C GLU A 58 -1.75 3.57 8.92
N THR A 59 -1.77 4.87 9.23
CA THR A 59 -2.73 5.81 8.62
C THR A 59 -2.50 5.97 7.12
N VAL A 60 -1.24 6.02 6.68
CA VAL A 60 -0.89 6.12 5.26
C VAL A 60 -1.36 4.88 4.52
N SER A 61 -1.08 3.68 5.04
CA SER A 61 -1.54 2.43 4.44
C SER A 61 -3.07 2.36 4.33
N ASN A 62 -3.79 2.78 5.38
CA ASN A 62 -5.24 2.86 5.36
C ASN A 62 -5.77 3.85 4.31
N LEU A 63 -5.11 5.00 4.15
CA LEU A 63 -5.48 5.99 3.15
C LEU A 63 -5.20 5.49 1.73
N GLU A 64 -4.08 4.81 1.49
CA GLU A 64 -3.77 4.20 0.19
C GLU A 64 -4.86 3.21 -0.24
N VAL A 65 -5.31 2.36 0.68
CA VAL A 65 -6.41 1.42 0.44
C VAL A 65 -7.72 2.15 0.14
N GLN A 66 -8.02 3.23 0.86
CA GLN A 66 -9.22 4.03 0.59
C GLN A 66 -9.17 4.71 -0.79
N VAL A 67 -8.02 5.28 -1.16
CA VAL A 67 -7.82 5.90 -2.47
C VAL A 67 -7.94 4.87 -3.58
N ASP A 68 -7.32 3.68 -3.44
CA ASP A 68 -7.47 2.59 -4.42
C ASP A 68 -8.94 2.16 -4.54
N ARG A 69 -9.65 2.01 -3.41
CA ARG A 69 -11.07 1.66 -3.41
C ARG A 69 -11.93 2.70 -4.13
N VAL A 70 -11.73 3.98 -3.86
CA VAL A 70 -12.47 5.08 -4.51
C VAL A 70 -12.15 5.15 -5.99
N ASN A 71 -10.88 5.03 -6.37
CA ASN A 71 -10.46 5.03 -7.77
C ASN A 71 -11.05 3.84 -8.54
N ARG A 72 -11.01 2.64 -7.97
CA ARG A 72 -11.65 1.45 -8.56
C ARG A 72 -13.17 1.63 -8.67
N ALA A 73 -13.82 2.21 -7.66
CA ALA A 73 -15.25 2.48 -7.71
C ALA A 73 -15.58 3.49 -8.83
N ALA A 74 -14.79 4.55 -8.98
CA ALA A 74 -14.96 5.53 -10.06
C ALA A 74 -14.75 4.91 -11.46
N LEU A 75 -13.77 4.01 -11.59
CA LEU A 75 -13.45 3.32 -12.84
C LEU A 75 -14.33 2.11 -13.14
N SER A 76 -15.11 1.61 -12.17
CA SER A 76 -15.96 0.42 -12.34
C SER A 76 -16.99 0.53 -13.47
N LYS A 77 -17.39 1.76 -13.82
CA LYS A 77 -18.33 2.08 -14.90
C LYS A 77 -17.65 2.39 -16.23
N HIS A 78 -16.32 2.38 -16.27
CA HIS A 78 -15.54 2.71 -17.45
C HIS A 78 -15.00 1.43 -18.09
N ALA A 79 -15.16 1.31 -19.40
CA ALA A 79 -14.57 0.28 -20.22
C ALA A 79 -13.39 0.87 -21.01
N GLY A 80 -12.25 0.20 -20.99
CA GLY A 80 -11.10 0.51 -21.83
C GLY A 80 -11.03 -0.46 -23.01
N ILE A 81 -11.01 0.04 -24.23
CA ILE A 81 -10.85 -0.75 -25.45
C ILE A 81 -9.44 -0.51 -26.00
N LEU A 82 -8.70 -1.60 -26.19
CA LEU A 82 -7.29 -1.61 -26.59
C LEU A 82 -7.14 -2.13 -28.01
N GLY A 83 -6.10 -1.69 -28.71
CA GLY A 83 -5.71 -2.23 -30.02
C GLY A 83 -6.60 -1.76 -31.19
N VAL A 84 -7.31 -0.65 -31.02
CA VAL A 84 -8.12 -0.05 -32.09
C VAL A 84 -7.28 1.02 -32.79
N PRO A 85 -6.99 0.89 -34.09
CA PRO A 85 -6.23 1.88 -34.85
C PRO A 85 -6.81 3.30 -34.70
N MET A 86 -5.95 4.32 -34.66
CA MET A 86 -6.40 5.71 -34.70
C MET A 86 -6.79 6.14 -36.13
N LEU A 87 -7.99 6.70 -36.26
CA LEU A 87 -8.46 7.35 -37.47
C LEU A 87 -8.62 8.87 -37.23
N PRO A 88 -8.25 9.73 -38.20
CA PRO A 88 -8.48 11.17 -38.08
C PRO A 88 -10.00 11.46 -38.08
N ASN A 89 -10.44 12.34 -37.18
CA ASN A 89 -11.86 12.72 -37.01
C ASN A 89 -12.83 11.57 -36.70
N GLU A 90 -12.41 10.59 -35.91
CA GLU A 90 -13.31 9.52 -35.45
C GLU A 90 -14.31 10.01 -34.37
N ASP A 91 -15.55 9.49 -34.41
CA ASP A 91 -16.45 9.53 -33.26
C ASP A 91 -16.25 8.26 -32.42
N ALA A 92 -15.72 8.45 -31.21
CA ALA A 92 -15.49 7.36 -30.27
C ALA A 92 -16.78 6.62 -29.88
N LYS A 93 -17.95 7.28 -29.89
CA LYS A 93 -19.23 6.62 -29.56
C LYS A 93 -19.66 5.65 -30.64
N GLU A 94 -19.66 6.08 -31.90
CA GLU A 94 -19.97 5.23 -33.05
C GLU A 94 -19.00 4.05 -33.17
N LEU A 95 -17.72 4.29 -32.88
CA LEU A 95 -16.70 3.26 -32.90
C LEU A 95 -16.94 2.18 -31.83
N VAL A 96 -17.32 2.57 -30.61
CA VAL A 96 -17.68 1.62 -29.55
C VAL A 96 -18.87 0.74 -29.97
N HIS A 97 -19.91 1.32 -30.59
CA HIS A 97 -21.04 0.55 -31.12
C HIS A 97 -20.62 -0.41 -32.24
N SER A 98 -19.78 0.05 -33.17
CA SER A 98 -19.26 -0.78 -34.27
C SER A 98 -18.45 -1.98 -33.76
N ILE A 99 -17.60 -1.75 -32.75
CA ILE A 99 -16.82 -2.81 -32.10
C ILE A 99 -17.74 -3.79 -31.37
N ALA A 100 -18.75 -3.28 -30.66
CA ALA A 100 -19.70 -4.13 -29.95
C ALA A 100 -20.46 -5.06 -30.90
N SER A 101 -20.91 -4.55 -32.06
CA SER A 101 -21.51 -5.35 -33.12
C SER A 101 -20.54 -6.40 -33.68
N ALA A 102 -19.26 -6.04 -33.89
CA ALA A 102 -18.23 -6.98 -34.34
C ALA A 102 -17.98 -8.12 -33.34
N VAL A 103 -18.17 -7.86 -32.04
CA VAL A 103 -18.03 -8.84 -30.94
C VAL A 103 -19.37 -9.55 -30.64
N GLN A 104 -20.39 -9.42 -31.50
CA GLN A 104 -21.71 -10.04 -31.34
C GLN A 104 -22.38 -9.68 -30.01
N SER A 105 -22.15 -8.45 -29.54
CA SER A 105 -22.71 -7.91 -28.31
C SER A 105 -23.46 -6.62 -28.64
N ASP A 106 -24.75 -6.73 -28.94
CA ASP A 106 -25.56 -5.57 -29.31
C ASP A 106 -25.76 -4.65 -28.10
N LEU A 107 -25.17 -3.45 -28.17
CA LEU A 107 -25.35 -2.42 -27.16
C LEU A 107 -26.55 -1.54 -27.52
N PRO A 108 -27.51 -1.31 -26.60
CA PRO A 108 -28.62 -0.40 -26.86
C PRO A 108 -28.11 1.04 -27.04
N LEU A 109 -28.84 1.86 -27.81
CA LEU A 109 -28.45 3.24 -28.18
C LEU A 109 -28.16 4.18 -27.00
N GLY A 110 -28.59 3.83 -25.78
CA GLY A 110 -28.34 4.59 -24.56
C GLY A 110 -27.27 4.00 -23.64
N ALA A 111 -26.62 2.88 -24.01
CA ALA A 111 -25.69 2.17 -23.12
C ALA A 111 -24.41 2.95 -22.80
N VAL A 112 -23.96 3.80 -23.74
CA VAL A 112 -22.71 4.55 -23.64
C VAL A 112 -23.01 6.03 -23.40
N VAL A 113 -22.71 6.50 -22.21
CA VAL A 113 -22.95 7.91 -21.81
C VAL A 113 -21.91 8.84 -22.45
N GLU A 114 -20.64 8.44 -22.37
CA GLU A 114 -19.50 9.20 -22.86
C GLU A 114 -18.49 8.21 -23.46
N ALA A 115 -17.86 8.58 -24.56
CA ALA A 115 -16.72 7.85 -25.10
C ALA A 115 -15.68 8.84 -25.58
N ARG A 116 -14.41 8.57 -25.31
CA ARG A 116 -13.30 9.39 -25.77
C ARG A 116 -12.04 8.56 -25.94
N ARG A 117 -11.20 8.94 -26.88
CA ARG A 117 -9.85 8.37 -27.00
C ARG A 117 -8.89 9.07 -26.05
N LEU A 118 -8.13 8.28 -25.31
CA LEU A 118 -7.02 8.74 -24.50
C LEU A 118 -5.76 8.79 -25.37
N LEU A 119 -5.03 9.89 -25.28
CA LEU A 119 -3.78 10.04 -26.02
C LEU A 119 -2.77 8.99 -25.55
N PRO A 120 -2.07 8.33 -26.48
CA PRO A 120 -1.04 7.36 -26.14
C PRO A 120 0.11 8.06 -25.42
N LYS A 121 0.62 7.43 -24.37
CA LYS A 121 1.82 7.93 -23.65
C LYS A 121 3.09 7.77 -24.48
N GLU A 122 3.12 6.77 -25.36
CA GLU A 122 4.27 6.45 -26.22
C GLU A 122 3.96 6.77 -27.69
N PRO A 123 4.89 7.43 -28.41
CA PRO A 123 4.72 7.68 -29.84
C PRO A 123 4.68 6.34 -30.60
N GLY A 124 3.74 6.21 -31.54
CA GLY A 124 3.57 5.01 -32.35
C GLY A 124 2.65 3.94 -31.78
N ARG A 125 2.05 4.15 -30.59
CA ARG A 125 0.94 3.30 -30.10
C ARG A 125 -0.42 3.93 -30.38
N ASP A 126 -1.40 3.08 -30.64
CA ASP A 126 -2.79 3.50 -30.66
C ASP A 126 -3.28 3.87 -29.25
N GLY A 127 -4.04 4.97 -29.17
CA GLY A 127 -4.66 5.42 -27.93
C GLY A 127 -5.77 4.47 -27.45
N VAL A 128 -6.01 4.43 -26.14
CA VAL A 128 -7.09 3.63 -25.55
C VAL A 128 -8.43 4.34 -25.73
N ILE A 129 -9.48 3.63 -26.14
CA ILE A 129 -10.84 4.20 -26.12
C ILE A 129 -11.42 3.96 -24.72
N LEU A 130 -11.75 5.04 -24.02
CA LEU A 130 -12.43 5.00 -22.75
C LEU A 130 -13.91 5.28 -22.96
N ALA A 131 -14.76 4.31 -22.63
CA ALA A 131 -16.22 4.41 -22.73
C ALA A 131 -16.85 4.31 -21.34
N LYS A 132 -17.79 5.20 -21.02
CA LYS A 132 -18.54 5.21 -19.76
C LYS A 132 -19.91 4.59 -20.00
N ALA A 133 -20.19 3.52 -19.27
CA ALA A 133 -21.49 2.87 -19.29
C ALA A 133 -22.54 3.66 -18.49
N THR A 134 -23.83 3.39 -18.73
CA THR A 134 -24.92 3.89 -17.90
C THR A 134 -24.84 3.39 -16.46
N ASN A 135 -25.53 4.07 -15.55
CA ASN A 135 -25.39 3.83 -14.10
C ASN A 135 -25.74 2.41 -13.66
N ASP A 136 -26.61 1.72 -14.40
CA ASP A 136 -27.10 0.38 -14.08
C ASP A 136 -26.39 -0.73 -14.88
N ALA A 137 -25.49 -0.35 -15.80
CA ALA A 137 -24.77 -1.29 -16.66
C ALA A 137 -23.50 -1.81 -15.97
N LYS A 138 -23.31 -3.12 -16.01
CA LYS A 138 -22.10 -3.78 -15.51
C LYS A 138 -21.04 -3.83 -16.61
N VAL A 139 -19.85 -3.30 -16.32
CA VAL A 139 -18.68 -3.45 -17.20
C VAL A 139 -17.93 -4.72 -16.82
N THR A 140 -17.61 -5.55 -17.81
CA THR A 140 -16.83 -6.79 -17.64
C THR A 140 -15.66 -6.83 -18.61
N THR A 141 -14.55 -7.43 -18.19
CA THR A 141 -13.38 -7.62 -19.04
C THR A 141 -13.60 -8.76 -20.02
N ILE A 142 -13.35 -8.51 -21.31
CA ILE A 142 -13.35 -9.50 -22.38
C ILE A 142 -11.95 -9.53 -22.97
N ARG A 143 -11.28 -10.69 -22.91
CA ARG A 143 -9.92 -10.87 -23.48
C ARG A 143 -9.92 -11.81 -24.67
N SER A 144 -10.94 -12.66 -24.76
CA SER A 144 -11.04 -13.69 -25.78
C SER A 144 -12.50 -13.94 -26.18
N THR A 145 -12.70 -14.61 -27.31
CA THR A 145 -14.01 -15.07 -27.76
C THR A 145 -14.67 -16.03 -26.77
N GLN A 146 -13.89 -16.78 -25.98
CA GLN A 146 -14.43 -17.63 -24.92
C GLN A 146 -15.11 -16.81 -23.81
N ASP A 147 -14.62 -15.62 -23.51
CA ASP A 147 -15.22 -14.75 -22.48
C ASP A 147 -16.58 -14.24 -22.95
N VAL A 148 -16.72 -13.92 -24.25
CA VAL A 148 -17.99 -13.56 -24.89
C VAL A 148 -19.00 -14.71 -24.77
N LEU A 149 -18.57 -15.94 -25.07
CA LEU A 149 -19.43 -17.12 -24.94
C LEU A 149 -19.86 -17.38 -23.49
N LYS A 150 -18.99 -17.15 -22.51
CA LYS A 150 -19.34 -17.27 -21.08
C LYS A 150 -20.38 -16.22 -20.66
N LEU A 151 -20.32 -15.02 -21.23
CA LEU A 151 -21.32 -13.96 -20.98
C LEU A 151 -22.68 -14.31 -21.58
N GLN A 152 -22.70 -14.92 -22.77
CA GLN A 152 -23.92 -15.38 -23.43
C GLN A 152 -24.55 -16.60 -22.73
N ARG A 153 -23.74 -17.43 -22.07
CA ARG A 153 -24.18 -18.50 -21.17
C ARG A 153 -24.66 -17.92 -19.84
N SER A 154 -25.70 -17.09 -19.89
CA SER A 154 -26.43 -16.71 -18.69
C SER A 154 -26.88 -18.00 -17.98
N HIS A 155 -26.36 -18.25 -16.78
CA HIS A 155 -26.80 -19.38 -15.99
C HIS A 155 -28.29 -19.19 -15.67
N PRO A 156 -29.19 -20.12 -16.02
CA PRO A 156 -30.48 -20.17 -15.33
C PRO A 156 -30.14 -20.33 -13.85
N LYS A 157 -30.65 -19.41 -13.02
CA LYS A 157 -30.50 -19.47 -11.57
C LYS A 157 -30.83 -20.91 -11.15
N ARG A 158 -29.87 -21.62 -10.53
CA ARG A 158 -30.17 -22.93 -9.95
C ARG A 158 -31.40 -22.75 -9.05
N PRO A 159 -32.46 -23.57 -9.18
CA PRO A 159 -33.49 -23.57 -8.16
C PRO A 159 -32.78 -23.86 -6.82
N MET A 160 -33.12 -23.08 -5.79
CA MET A 160 -32.67 -23.35 -4.42
C MET A 160 -33.29 -24.69 -4.01
N ASP A 161 -32.55 -25.78 -4.14
CA ASP A 161 -32.89 -27.01 -3.44
C ASP A 161 -32.45 -26.87 -1.99
N SER A 162 -33.46 -26.78 -1.13
CA SER A 162 -33.36 -26.84 0.32
C SER A 162 -32.98 -28.26 0.75
N SER A 163 -31.70 -28.58 0.69
CA SER A 163 -31.16 -29.81 1.30
C SER A 163 -30.11 -29.44 2.34
N ILE A 164 -30.59 -28.74 3.37
CA ILE A 164 -29.99 -28.80 4.71
C ILE A 164 -30.52 -30.10 5.34
N LEU A 165 -29.66 -30.80 6.09
CA LEU A 165 -29.90 -32.03 6.85
C LEU A 165 -29.48 -33.33 6.14
N ASN A 166 -28.19 -33.67 6.28
CA ASN A 166 -27.77 -34.91 6.95
C ASN A 166 -26.24 -35.03 6.92
N SER A 167 -25.58 -34.59 7.99
CA SER A 167 -24.29 -35.15 8.37
C SER A 167 -24.45 -35.71 9.77
N THR A 168 -24.87 -36.97 9.82
CA THR A 168 -24.81 -37.82 11.01
C THR A 168 -23.37 -37.82 11.51
N ILE A 169 -23.18 -37.34 12.74
CA ILE A 169 -21.93 -37.44 13.46
C ILE A 169 -21.77 -38.92 13.84
N GLU A 170 -20.84 -39.62 13.22
CA GLU A 170 -20.43 -40.95 13.69
C GLU A 170 -19.64 -40.79 14.99
N GLU A 171 -20.14 -41.46 16.03
CA GLU A 171 -19.59 -41.56 17.37
C GLU A 171 -18.37 -42.51 17.37
N PRO A 172 -17.25 -42.18 18.06
CA PRO A 172 -16.07 -43.05 18.06
C PRO A 172 -16.23 -44.21 19.04
N ASP A 173 -16.03 -45.42 18.54
CA ASP A 173 -16.16 -46.72 19.22
C ASP A 173 -15.21 -46.86 20.44
N PRO A 174 -15.69 -47.18 21.66
CA PRO A 174 -14.83 -47.34 22.82
C PRO A 174 -14.31 -48.79 22.92
N LYS A 175 -12.98 -48.90 22.88
CA LYS A 175 -12.14 -50.03 23.31
C LYS A 175 -12.86 -51.05 24.22
N ARG A 176 -13.04 -52.28 23.74
CA ARG A 176 -13.38 -53.43 24.61
C ARG A 176 -12.12 -54.25 24.92
N HIS A 177 -11.85 -54.33 26.21
CA HIS A 177 -10.81 -55.11 26.87
C HIS A 177 -10.92 -56.63 26.61
N GLN A 178 -9.75 -57.26 26.55
CA GLN A 178 -9.35 -58.58 27.08
C GLN A 178 -10.44 -59.61 27.42
N GLN A 179 -10.31 -60.81 26.83
CA GLN A 179 -9.95 -62.03 27.56
C GLN A 179 -9.14 -62.94 26.65
#